data_AF-A0A7Y0C1A9-F1
#
_entry.id   AF-A0A7Y0C1A9-F1
#
_cell.length_a   1.000
_cell.length_b   1.000
_cell.length_c   1.000
_cell.angle_alpha   90.00
_cell.angle_beta   90.00
_cell.angle_gamma   90.00
#
_symmetry.space_group_name_H-M   'P 1'
#
loop_
_entity.id
_entity.type
_entity.pdbx_description
1 polymer ?
#
loop_
_entity_poly.entity_id
_entity_poly.type
_entity_poly.pdbx_seq_one_letter_code
_entity_poly.pdbx_strand_id
1 'polypeptide(L)'
;MVFDDNDAGGNQQRIQLKTSQYASELNLGHLIHTADNYRGSLRGQGFELRSDAYGAVRAGAGLMFTTYAIQHNARQRDPAGDNSAALALLKQATLLSQAFSQAASTHATVRLASHEGSIQPNASTIDEAAAPLAALLKASATQVSGQRLQSAYSDAPAKQTSPSANAVPHSGEPILTLAGQAGLGLIAGQSLQFSNGR
;
A
#
# COMPACT_ATOMS: atom_id res chain seq x y z
N MET A 1 9.74 17.41 -21.26
CA MET A 1 8.98 17.52 -20.00
C MET A 1 8.01 18.68 -20.16
N VAL A 2 6.77 18.55 -19.69
CA VAL A 2 5.72 19.58 -19.78
C VAL A 2 5.20 19.87 -18.38
N PHE A 3 5.10 21.16 -18.04
CA PHE A 3 4.38 21.68 -16.89
C PHE A 3 3.33 22.63 -17.39
N ASP A 4 2.13 22.47 -16.86
CA ASP A 4 0.97 23.11 -17.43
C ASP A 4 0.08 23.61 -16.30
N ASP A 5 0.07 24.92 -16.12
CA ASP A 5 -0.60 25.60 -15.03
C ASP A 5 -1.97 26.18 -15.43
N ASN A 6 -2.45 25.86 -16.64
CA ASN A 6 -3.72 26.37 -17.16
C ASN A 6 -4.89 26.12 -16.20
N ASP A 7 -5.41 27.19 -15.63
CA ASP A 7 -6.55 27.22 -14.71
C ASP A 7 -7.87 27.56 -15.43
N ALA A 8 -7.80 28.03 -16.68
CA ALA A 8 -8.95 28.35 -17.50
C ALA A 8 -9.89 27.15 -17.67
N GLY A 9 -11.14 27.30 -17.26
CA GLY A 9 -12.20 26.30 -17.45
C GLY A 9 -12.23 25.14 -16.44
N GLY A 10 -11.50 25.24 -15.31
CA GLY A 10 -11.69 24.35 -14.15
C GLY A 10 -10.56 23.35 -13.89
N ASN A 11 -9.41 23.84 -13.42
CA ASN A 11 -8.30 23.03 -12.90
C ASN A 11 -7.70 22.03 -13.91
N GLN A 12 -7.26 22.52 -15.07
CA GLN A 12 -6.64 21.69 -16.12
C GLN A 12 -5.12 21.51 -15.94
N GLN A 13 -4.65 21.58 -14.70
CA GLN A 13 -3.23 21.51 -14.38
C GLN A 13 -2.68 20.11 -14.64
N ARG A 14 -1.48 20.02 -15.21
CA ARG A 14 -0.83 18.73 -15.46
C ARG A 14 0.70 18.80 -15.49
N ILE A 15 1.31 17.64 -15.30
CA ILE A 15 2.74 17.41 -15.48
C ILE A 15 2.94 16.18 -16.35
N GLN A 16 3.84 16.25 -17.33
CA GLN A 16 4.27 15.12 -18.14
C GLN A 16 5.80 14.99 -18.19
N LEU A 17 6.29 13.83 -17.79
CA LEU A 17 7.66 13.38 -18.04
C LEU A 17 7.63 12.25 -19.05
N LYS A 18 8.16 12.48 -20.25
CA LYS A 18 8.04 11.57 -21.40
C LYS A 18 9.37 11.42 -22.13
N THR A 19 9.63 10.21 -22.62
CA THR A 19 10.61 9.91 -23.67
C THR A 19 9.91 9.28 -24.87
N SER A 20 10.39 9.56 -26.08
CA SER A 20 9.91 8.88 -27.29
C SER A 20 10.34 7.42 -27.33
N GLN A 21 11.39 7.05 -26.61
CA GLN A 21 11.86 5.67 -26.52
C GLN A 21 10.81 4.81 -25.79
N TYR A 22 10.24 3.85 -26.52
CA TYR A 22 9.15 2.97 -26.06
C TYR A 22 7.92 3.71 -25.51
N ALA A 23 7.67 4.94 -25.98
CA ALA A 23 6.57 5.79 -25.52
C ALA A 23 6.44 5.83 -23.97
N SER A 24 7.57 5.90 -23.27
CA SER A 24 7.59 5.79 -21.81
C SER A 24 7.28 7.14 -21.16
N GLU A 25 6.28 7.18 -20.29
CA GLU A 25 5.80 8.42 -19.68
C GLU A 25 5.20 8.26 -18.27
N LEU A 26 5.38 9.30 -17.46
CA LEU A 26 4.66 9.58 -16.22
C LEU A 26 3.82 10.84 -16.45
N ASN A 27 2.51 10.73 -16.30
CA ASN A 27 1.57 11.82 -16.42
C ASN A 27 0.78 12.03 -15.12
N LEU A 28 0.58 13.29 -14.70
CA LEU A 28 -0.12 13.68 -13.48
C LEU A 28 -1.15 14.79 -13.78
N GLY A 29 -2.31 14.75 -13.12
CA GLY A 29 -3.36 15.76 -13.20
C GLY A 29 -4.34 15.55 -14.36
N HIS A 30 -4.52 16.58 -15.18
CA HIS A 30 -5.44 16.59 -16.33
C HIS A 30 -4.79 15.92 -17.55
N LEU A 31 -5.12 14.66 -17.81
CA LEU A 31 -4.52 13.90 -18.90
C LEU A 31 -5.22 14.25 -20.21
N ILE A 32 -4.47 14.72 -21.21
CA ILE A 32 -4.99 15.03 -22.55
C ILE A 32 -4.17 14.34 -23.64
N HIS A 33 -4.72 14.27 -24.85
CA HIS A 33 -3.94 13.99 -26.04
C HIS A 33 -2.96 15.15 -26.31
N THR A 34 -1.72 14.83 -26.68
CA THR A 34 -0.71 15.84 -27.03
C THR A 34 0.02 15.40 -28.28
N ALA A 35 0.05 16.28 -29.27
CA ALA A 35 0.80 16.12 -30.50
C ALA A 35 1.61 17.41 -30.72
N ASP A 36 2.93 17.33 -30.61
CA ASP A 36 3.81 18.51 -30.57
C ASP A 36 3.31 19.56 -29.56
N ASN A 37 3.09 20.81 -30.02
CA ASN A 37 2.57 21.91 -29.21
C ASN A 37 1.03 21.95 -29.16
N TYR A 38 0.35 20.99 -29.80
CA TYR A 38 -1.10 20.95 -29.82
C TYR A 38 -1.66 20.29 -28.56
N ARG A 39 -2.55 21.01 -27.89
CA ARG A 39 -3.36 20.51 -26.76
C ARG A 39 -4.63 19.89 -27.32
N GLY A 40 -4.75 18.57 -27.18
CA GLY A 40 -5.91 17.81 -27.62
C GLY A 40 -6.98 17.66 -26.55
N SER A 41 -7.92 16.75 -26.79
CA SER A 41 -9.03 16.45 -25.89
C SER A 41 -8.57 15.72 -24.62
N LEU A 42 -9.41 15.79 -23.59
CA LEU A 42 -9.32 14.99 -22.37
C LEU A 42 -9.22 13.49 -22.70
N ARG A 43 -8.25 12.81 -22.08
CA ARG A 43 -8.11 11.34 -22.11
C ARG A 43 -8.25 10.68 -20.74
N GLY A 44 -8.17 11.46 -19.66
CA GLY A 44 -8.27 10.93 -18.29
C GLY A 44 -7.90 11.95 -17.22
N GLN A 45 -7.99 11.52 -15.96
CA GLN A 45 -7.66 12.33 -14.79
C GLN A 45 -6.90 11.48 -13.78
N GLY A 46 -5.98 12.10 -13.03
CA GLY A 46 -5.21 11.43 -11.98
C GLY A 46 -3.77 11.18 -12.40
N PHE A 47 -3.32 9.94 -12.38
CA PHE A 47 -1.94 9.57 -12.65
C PHE A 47 -1.89 8.41 -13.66
N GLU A 48 -0.88 8.42 -14.53
CA GLU A 48 -0.56 7.31 -15.42
C GLU A 48 0.95 7.09 -15.47
N LEU A 49 1.37 5.84 -15.27
CA LEU A 49 2.71 5.35 -15.60
C LEU A 49 2.57 4.36 -16.76
N ARG A 50 3.24 4.65 -17.89
CA ARG A 50 3.14 3.86 -19.12
C ARG A 50 4.52 3.61 -19.73
N SER A 51 4.70 2.44 -20.34
CA SER A 51 5.76 2.14 -21.29
C SER A 51 5.31 1.01 -22.22
N ASP A 52 5.78 1.00 -23.47
CA ASP A 52 5.66 -0.14 -24.38
C ASP A 52 6.79 -1.18 -24.15
N ALA A 53 7.72 -0.90 -23.24
CA ALA A 53 8.80 -1.80 -22.83
C ALA A 53 8.55 -2.38 -21.43
N TYR A 54 9.55 -3.11 -20.89
CA TYR A 54 9.52 -3.65 -19.54
C TYR A 54 9.42 -2.54 -18.48
N GLY A 55 8.70 -2.82 -17.39
CA GLY A 55 8.57 -1.92 -16.24
C GLY A 55 8.70 -2.65 -14.91
N ALA A 56 9.17 -1.95 -13.88
CA ALA A 56 9.24 -2.46 -12.51
C ALA A 56 8.99 -1.34 -11.49
N VAL A 57 8.16 -1.63 -10.48
CA VAL A 57 8.03 -0.81 -9.26
C VAL A 57 8.67 -1.62 -8.14
N ARG A 58 9.73 -1.08 -7.52
CA ARG A 58 10.49 -1.77 -6.47
C ARG A 58 10.56 -0.90 -5.22
N ALA A 59 10.13 -1.44 -4.10
CA ALA A 59 10.22 -0.80 -2.80
C ALA A 59 10.72 -1.81 -1.76
N GLY A 60 12.03 -1.75 -1.46
CA GLY A 60 12.68 -2.71 -0.56
C GLY A 60 12.20 -2.65 0.90
N ALA A 61 11.54 -1.56 1.29
CA ALA A 61 10.94 -1.37 2.61
C ALA A 61 9.42 -1.66 2.64
N GLY A 62 8.86 -2.22 1.56
CA GLY A 62 7.42 -2.49 1.43
C GLY A 62 6.71 -1.53 0.48
N LEU A 63 5.50 -1.91 0.07
CA LEU A 63 4.71 -1.21 -0.95
C LEU A 63 3.22 -1.29 -0.60
N MET A 64 2.47 -0.19 -0.79
CA MET A 64 1.03 -0.15 -0.56
C MET A 64 0.31 0.33 -1.82
N PHE A 65 -0.65 -0.47 -2.30
CA PHE A 65 -1.62 -0.08 -3.31
C PHE A 65 -3.01 -0.10 -2.69
N THR A 66 -3.66 1.07 -2.67
CA THR A 66 -4.95 1.23 -2.01
C THR A 66 -5.90 2.11 -2.81
N THR A 67 -7.20 1.81 -2.75
CA THR A 67 -8.26 2.71 -3.23
C THR A 67 -8.97 3.46 -2.10
N TYR A 68 -8.55 3.27 -0.85
CA TYR A 68 -9.02 4.08 0.27
C TYR A 68 -8.45 5.49 0.16
N ALA A 69 -9.34 6.48 0.07
CA ALA A 69 -8.96 7.87 0.03
C ALA A 69 -8.46 8.33 1.41
N ILE A 70 -7.47 9.22 1.39
CA ILE A 70 -7.01 9.98 2.54
C ILE A 70 -7.36 11.45 2.34
N GLN A 71 -7.52 12.21 3.42
CA GLN A 71 -7.72 13.66 3.31
C GLN A 71 -6.40 14.32 2.91
N HIS A 72 -6.39 14.92 1.73
CA HIS A 72 -5.22 15.60 1.21
C HIS A 72 -5.61 16.92 0.54
N ASN A 73 -5.72 17.97 1.36
CA ASN A 73 -6.03 19.32 0.92
C ASN A 73 -5.19 20.34 1.71
N ALA A 74 -5.40 21.64 1.47
CA ALA A 74 -4.63 22.69 2.12
C ALA A 74 -4.82 22.77 3.65
N ARG A 75 -5.95 22.29 4.17
CA ARG A 75 -6.32 22.34 5.59
C ARG A 75 -6.02 21.04 6.34
N GLN A 76 -5.99 19.91 5.63
CA GLN A 76 -5.75 18.59 6.21
C GLN A 76 -4.88 17.74 5.27
N ARG A 77 -3.82 17.16 5.82
CA ARG A 77 -2.92 16.25 5.11
C ARG A 77 -2.70 15.02 5.98
N ASP A 78 -3.54 14.02 5.77
CA ASP A 78 -3.36 12.72 6.38
C ASP A 78 -2.01 12.13 5.95
N PRO A 79 -1.35 11.34 6.82
CA PRO A 79 -0.06 10.74 6.50
C PRO A 79 -0.12 9.87 5.24
N ALA A 80 0.92 9.92 4.40
CA ALA A 80 0.99 9.10 3.19
C ALA A 80 0.94 7.59 3.46
N GLY A 81 1.35 7.17 4.67
CA GLY A 81 1.28 5.79 5.13
C GLY A 81 -0.01 5.41 5.84
N ASP A 82 -1.04 6.28 5.89
CA ASP A 82 -2.31 5.93 6.52
C ASP A 82 -2.89 4.67 5.87
N ASN A 83 -3.05 3.64 6.70
CA ASN A 83 -3.56 2.34 6.30
C ASN A 83 -4.67 1.87 7.25
N SER A 84 -5.40 2.81 7.85
CA SER A 84 -6.46 2.56 8.85
C SER A 84 -7.49 1.53 8.38
N ALA A 85 -7.88 1.58 7.11
CA ALA A 85 -8.82 0.64 6.52
C ALA A 85 -8.27 -0.79 6.40
N ALA A 86 -7.07 -0.99 5.86
CA ALA A 86 -6.49 -2.32 5.79
C ALA A 86 -6.16 -2.86 7.20
N LEU A 87 -5.80 -1.98 8.14
CA LEU A 87 -5.65 -2.34 9.55
C LEU A 87 -6.93 -2.86 10.17
N ALA A 88 -8.08 -2.26 9.87
CA ALA A 88 -9.37 -2.77 10.33
C ALA A 88 -9.68 -4.16 9.76
N LEU A 89 -9.42 -4.36 8.46
CA LEU A 89 -9.59 -5.68 7.81
C LEU A 89 -8.63 -6.73 8.38
N LEU A 90 -7.36 -6.38 8.63
CA LEU A 90 -6.39 -7.27 9.26
C LEU A 90 -6.79 -7.64 10.69
N LYS A 91 -7.30 -6.68 11.48
CA LYS A 91 -7.85 -6.97 12.82
C LYS A 91 -9.01 -7.96 12.74
N GLN A 92 -9.93 -7.77 11.79
CA GLN A 92 -11.03 -8.69 11.56
C GLN A 92 -10.54 -10.08 11.15
N ALA A 93 -9.55 -10.16 10.26
CA ALA A 93 -8.93 -11.43 9.84
C ALA A 93 -8.27 -12.16 11.02
N THR A 94 -7.58 -11.45 11.91
CA THR A 94 -6.99 -12.01 13.13
C THR A 94 -8.06 -12.59 14.05
N LEU A 95 -9.16 -11.86 14.30
CA LEU A 95 -10.27 -12.33 15.13
C LEU A 95 -10.98 -13.54 14.50
N LEU A 96 -11.21 -13.52 13.19
CA LEU A 96 -11.82 -14.65 12.48
C LEU A 96 -10.93 -15.89 12.53
N SER A 97 -9.62 -15.72 12.33
CA SER A 97 -8.66 -16.82 12.42
C SER A 97 -8.59 -17.41 13.83
N GLN A 98 -8.71 -16.59 14.88
CA GLN A 98 -8.81 -17.05 16.26
C GLN A 98 -10.09 -17.88 16.48
N ALA A 99 -11.24 -17.36 16.05
CA ALA A 99 -12.52 -18.06 16.20
C ALA A 99 -12.52 -19.42 15.49
N PHE A 100 -12.01 -19.49 14.25
CA PHE A 100 -11.89 -20.76 13.53
C PHE A 100 -10.85 -21.70 14.13
N SER A 101 -9.73 -21.19 14.64
CA SER A 101 -8.76 -22.04 15.34
C SER A 101 -9.36 -22.65 16.61
N GLN A 102 -10.14 -21.87 17.37
CA GLN A 102 -10.85 -22.35 18.55
C GLN A 102 -11.89 -23.42 18.17
N ALA A 103 -12.69 -23.19 17.13
CA ALA A 103 -13.64 -24.19 16.64
C ALA A 103 -12.94 -25.48 16.20
N ALA A 104 -11.82 -25.36 15.47
CA ALA A 104 -11.01 -26.50 15.06
C ALA A 104 -10.50 -27.29 16.27
N SER A 105 -10.05 -26.60 17.32
CA SER A 105 -9.63 -27.21 18.60
C SER A 105 -10.79 -27.96 19.28
N THR A 106 -11.97 -27.35 19.36
CA THR A 106 -13.17 -27.98 19.98
C THR A 106 -13.58 -29.26 19.25
N HIS A 107 -13.47 -29.27 17.92
CA HIS A 107 -13.85 -30.41 17.08
C HIS A 107 -12.69 -31.38 16.79
N ALA A 108 -11.54 -31.23 17.47
CA ALA A 108 -10.35 -32.07 17.30
C ALA A 108 -9.86 -32.16 15.83
N THR A 109 -9.86 -31.03 15.14
CA THR A 109 -9.35 -30.88 13.76
C THR A 109 -8.11 -29.99 13.71
N VAL A 110 -7.55 -29.78 12.51
CA VAL A 110 -6.33 -28.98 12.32
C VAL A 110 -6.59 -27.51 12.61
N ARG A 111 -5.87 -26.97 13.61
CA ARG A 111 -5.91 -25.56 13.97
C ARG A 111 -5.22 -24.68 12.93
N LEU A 112 -5.58 -23.41 12.89
CA LEU A 112 -5.08 -22.49 11.87
C LEU A 112 -3.67 -21.98 12.24
N ALA A 113 -2.65 -22.37 11.46
CA ALA A 113 -1.28 -21.88 11.63
C ALA A 113 -1.18 -20.35 11.57
N SER A 114 -2.10 -19.66 10.88
CA SER A 114 -2.19 -18.20 10.85
C SER A 114 -2.45 -17.56 12.21
N HIS A 115 -3.10 -18.29 13.13
CA HIS A 115 -3.35 -17.88 14.51
C HIS A 115 -2.44 -18.59 15.51
N GLU A 116 -2.15 -19.88 15.31
CA GLU A 116 -1.31 -20.64 16.23
C GLU A 116 0.17 -20.28 16.15
N GLY A 117 0.66 -19.99 14.95
CA GLY A 117 2.09 -19.98 14.66
C GLY A 117 2.43 -20.91 13.50
N SER A 118 3.46 -20.54 12.74
CA SER A 118 3.95 -21.31 11.57
C SER A 118 5.29 -22.00 11.80
N ILE A 119 6.01 -21.62 12.86
CA ILE A 119 7.28 -22.23 13.27
C ILE A 119 7.08 -22.99 14.59
N GLN A 120 6.56 -22.28 15.59
CA GLN A 120 6.17 -22.78 16.90
C GLN A 120 4.96 -21.95 17.40
N PRO A 121 4.31 -22.34 18.51
CA PRO A 121 3.23 -21.55 19.09
C PRO A 121 3.64 -20.08 19.27
N ASN A 122 2.79 -19.18 18.79
CA ASN A 122 2.99 -17.74 18.81
C ASN A 122 4.29 -17.25 18.12
N ALA A 123 4.70 -17.90 17.02
CA ALA A 123 5.86 -17.49 16.23
C ALA A 123 5.63 -17.62 14.72
N SER A 124 6.28 -16.74 13.95
CA SER A 124 6.23 -16.73 12.48
C SER A 124 7.54 -16.28 11.87
N THR A 125 7.64 -16.38 10.55
CA THR A 125 8.78 -15.84 9.78
C THR A 125 8.84 -14.30 9.76
N ILE A 126 7.76 -13.62 10.15
CA ILE A 126 7.65 -12.16 10.22
C ILE A 126 8.08 -11.64 11.60
N ASP A 127 7.68 -12.36 12.65
CA ASP A 127 8.00 -12.03 14.04
C ASP A 127 8.10 -13.34 14.85
N GLU A 128 9.25 -13.56 15.48
CA GLU A 128 9.55 -14.77 16.26
C GLU A 128 8.70 -14.88 17.54
N ALA A 129 8.04 -13.79 17.94
CA ALA A 129 7.18 -13.72 19.12
C ALA A 129 5.71 -13.44 18.79
N ALA A 130 5.31 -13.54 17.51
CA ALA A 130 3.90 -13.47 17.12
C ALA A 130 3.53 -14.46 15.99
N ALA A 131 2.33 -15.03 16.09
CA ALA A 131 1.74 -15.82 15.01
C ALA A 131 1.52 -14.99 13.72
N PRO A 132 1.43 -15.61 12.52
CA PRO A 132 1.48 -14.90 11.24
C PRO A 132 0.53 -13.69 11.09
N LEU A 133 -0.76 -13.83 11.43
CA LEU A 133 -1.70 -12.69 11.32
C LEU A 133 -1.46 -11.62 12.39
N ALA A 134 -1.05 -12.01 13.59
CA ALA A 134 -0.68 -11.07 14.65
C ALA A 134 0.59 -10.29 14.28
N ALA A 135 1.59 -10.97 13.70
CA ALA A 135 2.81 -10.38 13.21
C ALA A 135 2.56 -9.41 12.04
N LEU A 136 1.74 -9.81 11.07
CA LEU A 136 1.35 -8.95 9.94
C LEU A 136 0.56 -7.72 10.41
N LEU A 137 -0.36 -7.90 11.37
CA LEU A 137 -1.09 -6.80 11.99
C LEU A 137 -0.13 -5.83 12.69
N LYS A 138 0.81 -6.33 13.50
CA LYS A 138 1.82 -5.52 14.19
C LYS A 138 2.71 -4.75 13.21
N ALA A 139 3.20 -5.42 12.16
CA ALA A 139 3.98 -4.80 11.11
C ALA A 139 3.20 -3.70 10.39
N SER A 140 1.94 -3.94 10.06
CA SER A 140 1.08 -2.97 9.38
C SER A 140 0.67 -1.80 10.29
N ALA A 141 0.59 -2.04 11.61
CA ALA A 141 0.18 -1.06 12.61
C ALA A 141 1.37 -0.28 13.21
N THR A 142 2.57 -0.49 12.66
CA THR A 142 3.77 0.17 13.13
C THR A 142 3.65 1.68 12.94
N GLN A 143 4.19 2.40 13.89
CA GLN A 143 4.22 3.86 13.94
C GLN A 143 5.64 4.31 14.27
N VAL A 144 5.99 5.48 13.76
CA VAL A 144 7.30 6.10 13.95
C VAL A 144 7.13 7.59 14.25
N SER A 145 8.14 8.25 14.83
CA SER A 145 8.11 9.69 15.02
C SER A 145 7.96 10.46 13.69
N GLY A 146 6.94 11.32 13.62
CA GLY A 146 6.69 12.25 12.53
C GLY A 146 7.43 13.58 12.67
N GLN A 147 8.26 13.76 13.70
CA GLN A 147 8.97 15.04 13.93
C GLN A 147 10.13 15.24 12.96
N ARG A 148 10.97 14.21 12.80
CA ARG A 148 12.17 14.24 11.94
C ARG A 148 12.47 12.85 11.39
N LEU A 149 13.00 12.82 10.18
CA LEU A 149 13.34 11.59 9.47
C LEU A 149 14.29 10.67 10.26
N GLN A 150 15.29 11.23 10.94
CA GLN A 150 16.24 10.44 11.73
C GLN A 150 15.57 9.70 12.90
N SER A 151 14.61 10.35 13.57
CA SER A 151 13.83 9.73 14.64
C SER A 151 12.92 8.64 14.08
N ALA A 152 12.31 8.87 12.92
CA ALA A 152 11.51 7.85 12.25
C ALA A 152 12.32 6.57 11.98
N TYR A 153 13.56 6.72 11.49
CA TYR A 153 14.46 5.58 11.24
C TYR A 153 14.90 4.86 12.52
N SER A 154 15.13 5.58 13.63
CA SER A 154 15.47 4.93 14.90
C SER A 154 14.30 4.17 15.50
N ASP A 155 13.07 4.64 15.27
CA ASP A 155 11.86 4.04 15.83
C ASP A 155 11.40 2.82 15.02
N ALA A 156 11.62 2.80 13.70
CA ALA A 156 11.10 1.77 12.80
C ALA A 156 11.41 0.31 13.24
N PRO A 157 12.63 -0.04 13.67
CA PRO A 157 12.94 -1.40 14.13
C PRO A 157 12.14 -1.84 15.37
N ALA A 158 11.69 -0.90 16.20
CA ALA A 158 10.93 -1.20 17.42
C ALA A 158 9.49 -1.63 17.13
N LYS A 159 8.96 -1.37 15.92
CA LYS A 159 7.61 -1.74 15.48
C LYS A 159 6.53 -1.33 16.49
N GLN A 160 6.65 -0.14 17.06
CA GLN A 160 5.71 0.35 18.06
C GLN A 160 4.34 0.55 17.41
N THR A 161 3.29 0.06 18.04
CA THR A 161 1.91 0.17 17.53
C THR A 161 1.05 1.16 18.32
N SER A 162 1.60 1.70 19.42
CA SER A 162 0.89 2.62 20.30
C SER A 162 0.78 3.99 19.63
N PRO A 163 -0.43 4.58 19.58
CA PRO A 163 -0.60 5.93 19.07
C PRO A 163 0.10 6.95 19.98
N SER A 164 0.75 7.93 19.36
CA SER A 164 1.24 9.13 20.05
C SER A 164 0.93 10.36 19.21
N ALA A 165 0.86 11.54 19.85
CA ALA A 165 0.44 12.78 19.17
C ALA A 165 1.31 13.16 17.96
N ASN A 166 2.57 12.71 17.93
CA ASN A 166 3.52 12.99 16.85
C ASN A 166 3.89 11.72 16.07
N ALA A 167 3.18 10.61 16.25
CA ALA A 167 3.44 9.39 15.49
C ALA A 167 2.79 9.44 14.12
N VAL A 168 3.48 8.89 13.12
CA VAL A 168 2.95 8.67 11.77
C VAL A 168 2.96 7.17 11.45
N PRO A 169 1.94 6.67 10.72
CA PRO A 169 1.93 5.29 10.25
C PRO A 169 3.16 4.95 9.41
N HIS A 170 3.69 3.75 9.62
CA HIS A 170 4.86 3.22 8.94
C HIS A 170 4.73 1.69 8.80
N SER A 171 5.35 1.10 7.78
CA SER A 171 5.41 -0.36 7.70
C SER A 171 6.59 -0.90 8.49
N GLY A 172 6.34 -1.76 9.48
CA GLY A 172 7.39 -2.34 10.33
C GLY A 172 8.19 -3.46 9.65
N GLU A 173 7.73 -3.95 8.50
CA GLU A 173 8.32 -5.05 7.73
C GLU A 173 8.15 -4.76 6.23
N PRO A 174 8.97 -5.34 5.33
CA PRO A 174 8.84 -5.13 3.90
C PRO A 174 7.66 -5.89 3.30
N ILE A 175 6.44 -5.44 3.62
CA ILE A 175 5.18 -6.07 3.19
C ILE A 175 4.60 -5.39 1.95
N LEU A 176 3.91 -6.18 1.12
CA LEU A 176 3.04 -5.68 0.06
C LEU A 176 1.61 -5.62 0.58
N THR A 177 1.04 -4.42 0.68
CA THR A 177 -0.37 -4.20 1.03
C THR A 177 -1.18 -3.92 -0.22
N LEU A 178 -2.23 -4.72 -0.46
CA LEU A 178 -3.25 -4.48 -1.48
C LEU A 178 -4.60 -4.31 -0.80
N ALA A 179 -5.20 -3.13 -0.86
CA ALA A 179 -6.45 -2.83 -0.17
C ALA A 179 -7.45 -2.09 -1.08
N GLY A 180 -8.66 -2.65 -1.24
CA GLY A 180 -9.71 -2.05 -2.05
C GLY A 180 -10.89 -1.63 -1.20
N GLN A 181 -11.36 -0.38 -1.31
CA GLN A 181 -12.57 0.08 -0.62
C GLN A 181 -13.83 -0.61 -1.13
N ALA A 182 -13.96 -0.78 -2.44
CA ALA A 182 -15.10 -1.46 -3.08
C ALA A 182 -14.71 -2.86 -3.60
N GLY A 183 -13.52 -3.00 -4.18
CA GLY A 183 -13.04 -4.26 -4.71
C GLY A 183 -11.60 -4.19 -5.21
N LEU A 184 -11.05 -5.37 -5.51
CA LEU A 184 -9.74 -5.56 -6.14
C LEU A 184 -9.92 -6.55 -7.29
N GLY A 185 -9.52 -6.16 -8.50
CA GLY A 185 -9.60 -7.00 -9.70
C GLY A 185 -8.20 -7.37 -10.20
N LEU A 186 -7.92 -8.66 -10.30
CA LEU A 186 -6.69 -9.21 -10.89
C LEU A 186 -7.11 -10.20 -11.96
N ILE A 187 -6.82 -9.91 -13.23
CA ILE A 187 -7.27 -10.70 -14.38
C ILE A 187 -6.07 -10.92 -15.29
N ALA A 188 -5.85 -12.16 -15.72
CA ALA A 188 -4.87 -12.52 -16.75
C ALA A 188 -5.50 -13.47 -17.76
N GLY A 189 -5.17 -13.28 -19.04
CA GLY A 189 -5.64 -14.18 -20.11
C GLY A 189 -4.96 -15.55 -20.12
N GLN A 190 -3.87 -15.72 -19.36
CA GLN A 190 -3.14 -17.00 -19.24
C GLN A 190 -2.96 -17.39 -17.78
N SER A 191 -2.15 -16.65 -17.01
CA SER A 191 -1.82 -17.04 -15.63
C SER A 191 -1.61 -15.83 -14.73
N LEU A 192 -2.08 -15.95 -13.48
CA LEU A 192 -1.68 -15.12 -12.35
C LEU A 192 -0.87 -15.99 -11.39
N GLN A 193 0.34 -15.55 -11.04
CA GLN A 193 1.19 -16.25 -10.07
C GLN A 193 1.49 -15.31 -8.91
N PHE A 194 1.10 -15.74 -7.70
CA PHE A 194 1.55 -15.13 -6.46
C PHE A 194 2.49 -16.12 -5.78
N SER A 195 3.74 -15.71 -5.57
CA SER A 195 4.71 -16.47 -4.79
C SER A 195 5.14 -15.62 -3.61
N ASN A 196 4.99 -16.18 -2.42
CA ASN A 196 5.68 -15.68 -1.24
C ASN A 196 6.84 -16.64 -0.96
N GLY A 197 8.04 -16.10 -0.78
CA GLY A 197 9.25 -16.88 -0.57
C GLY A 197 10.33 -16.05 0.11
N ARG A 198 11.17 -16.73 0.88
CA ARG A 198 12.48 -16.27 1.33
C ARG A 198 13.50 -17.30 0.89
#